data_AF-A0A1B2F6C1-F1
#
_entry.id   AF-A0A1B2F6C1-F1
#
_cell.length_a   1.000
_cell.length_b   1.000
_cell.length_c   1.000
_cell.angle_alpha   90.00
_cell.angle_beta   90.00
_cell.angle_gamma   90.00
#
_symmetry.space_group_name_H-M   'P 1'
#
loop_
_entity.id
_entity.type
_entity.pdbx_description
1 polymer ?
#
loop_
_entity_poly.entity_id
_entity_poly.type
_entity_poly.pdbx_seq_one_letter_code
_entity_poly.pdbx_strand_id
1 'polypeptide(L)'
;MASDVTTQEFIRFLNATRVQSACPACGRSPSKWGLFADDWEGNDSASDEPVMELLFHRFRKVREDGKPYGISTYAMFCHNCGHVEHIYQPVVAEWLSANPAKRA
;
A
#
# COMPACT_ATOMS: atom_id res chain seq x y z
N MET A 1 -2.15 -10.94 16.15
CA MET A 1 -2.39 -11.34 14.75
C MET A 1 -2.88 -10.09 14.05
N ALA A 2 -2.20 -9.61 13.00
CA ALA A 2 -2.69 -8.45 12.26
C ALA A 2 -4.02 -8.85 11.62
N SER A 3 -5.07 -8.06 11.84
CA SER A 3 -6.35 -8.24 11.15
C SER A 3 -6.12 -8.16 9.65
N ASP A 4 -6.82 -9.00 8.89
CA ASP A 4 -6.83 -8.89 7.44
C ASP A 4 -7.42 -7.52 7.06
N VAL A 5 -6.60 -6.68 6.42
CA VAL A 5 -7.03 -5.37 5.93
C VAL A 5 -7.77 -5.60 4.62
N THR A 6 -8.98 -5.06 4.53
CA THR A 6 -9.79 -5.10 3.30
C THR A 6 -9.30 -4.06 2.28
N THR A 7 -9.63 -4.24 0.99
CA THR A 7 -9.29 -3.25 -0.05
C THR A 7 -9.85 -1.86 0.28
N GLN A 8 -11.09 -1.77 0.76
CA GLN A 8 -11.72 -0.50 1.12
C GLN A 8 -10.99 0.20 2.27
N GLU A 9 -10.52 -0.55 3.27
CA GLU A 9 -9.72 0.00 4.36
C GLU A 9 -8.37 0.51 3.89
N PHE A 10 -7.72 -0.20 2.96
CA PHE A 10 -6.47 0.25 2.38
C PHE A 10 -6.65 1.50 1.51
N ILE A 11 -7.71 1.56 0.70
CA ILE A 11 -8.09 2.77 -0.06
C ILE A 11 -8.33 3.95 0.88
N ARG A 12 -9.01 3.73 2.02
CA ARG A 12 -9.19 4.77 3.05
C ARG A 12 -7.86 5.28 3.59
N PHE A 13 -6.93 4.37 3.87
CA PHE A 13 -5.57 4.71 4.30
C PHE A 13 -4.82 5.54 3.24
N LEU A 14 -4.87 5.13 1.97
CA LEU A 14 -4.20 5.84 0.88
C LEU A 14 -4.81 7.22 0.64
N ASN A 15 -6.14 7.34 0.69
CA ASN A 15 -6.83 8.62 0.58
C ASN A 15 -6.36 9.62 1.63
N ALA A 16 -6.19 9.15 2.87
CA ALA A 16 -5.76 10.00 3.97
C ALA A 16 -4.25 10.35 3.94
N THR A 17 -3.40 9.46 3.39
CA THR A 17 -1.95 9.56 3.59
C THR A 17 -1.13 9.76 2.32
N ARG A 18 -1.72 9.59 1.12
CA ARG A 18 -0.98 9.54 -0.15
C ARG A 18 -1.54 10.42 -1.27
N VAL A 19 -2.83 10.74 -1.30
CA VAL A 19 -3.44 11.54 -2.38
C VAL A 19 -2.74 12.88 -2.62
N GLN A 20 -2.30 13.55 -1.56
CA GLN A 20 -1.60 14.84 -1.63
C GLN A 20 -0.08 14.71 -1.50
N SER A 21 0.45 13.49 -1.49
CA SER A 21 1.89 13.26 -1.29
C SER A 21 2.69 13.49 -2.57
N ALA A 22 3.93 13.94 -2.40
CA ALA A 22 4.91 13.97 -3.48
C ALA A 22 5.50 12.57 -3.70
N CYS A 23 5.78 12.18 -4.95
CA CYS A 23 6.48 10.94 -5.22
C CYS A 23 7.94 11.09 -4.81
N PRO A 24 8.50 10.17 -3.99
CA PRO A 24 9.88 10.27 -3.52
C PRO A 24 10.92 10.13 -4.64
N ALA A 25 10.55 9.53 -5.78
CA ALA A 25 11.45 9.34 -6.91
C ALA A 25 11.45 10.53 -7.88
N CYS A 26 10.28 11.05 -8.27
CA CYS A 26 10.18 12.11 -9.29
C CYS A 26 9.83 13.50 -8.73
N GLY A 27 9.54 13.61 -7.43
CA GLY A 27 9.24 14.87 -6.75
C GLY A 27 7.90 15.53 -7.11
N ARG A 28 7.11 14.96 -8.04
CA ARG A 28 5.82 15.54 -8.46
C ARG A 28 4.80 15.51 -7.33
N SER A 29 4.08 16.61 -7.14
CA SER A 29 3.07 16.79 -6.09
C SER A 29 1.83 17.54 -6.63
N PRO A 30 0.60 17.02 -6.46
CA PRO A 30 0.31 15.68 -5.96
C PRO A 30 0.78 14.61 -6.96
N SER A 31 1.23 13.48 -6.45
CA SER A 31 1.51 12.33 -7.29
C SER A 31 0.26 11.58 -7.67
N LYS A 32 0.27 11.04 -8.89
CA LYS A 32 -0.78 10.12 -9.37
C LYS A 32 -0.33 8.69 -9.04
N TRP A 33 -1.00 8.08 -8.09
CA TRP A 33 -0.69 6.73 -7.57
C TRP A 33 -1.71 5.71 -8.06
N GLY A 34 -1.27 4.48 -8.38
CA GLY A 34 -2.11 3.32 -8.71
C GLY A 34 -1.76 2.11 -7.84
N LEU A 35 -2.64 1.12 -7.73
CA LEU A 35 -2.41 -0.08 -6.93
C LEU A 35 -1.66 -1.16 -7.74
N PHE A 36 -0.84 -1.96 -7.06
CA PHE A 36 -0.13 -3.07 -7.69
C PHE A 36 -1.03 -4.31 -7.72
N ALA A 37 -2.02 -4.32 -8.63
CA ALA A 37 -2.88 -5.44 -9.05
C ALA A 37 -4.07 -4.96 -9.87
N ASP A 38 -4.48 -3.71 -9.68
CA ASP A 38 -5.54 -3.03 -10.43
C ASP A 38 -5.34 -1.51 -10.38
N ASP A 39 -6.05 -0.79 -11.21
CA ASP A 39 -6.04 0.67 -11.22
C ASP A 39 -6.97 1.25 -10.13
N TRP A 40 -6.50 2.23 -9.36
CA TRP A 40 -7.29 2.93 -8.33
C TRP A 40 -7.44 4.40 -8.70
N GLU A 41 -8.68 4.92 -8.62
CA GLU A 41 -9.19 6.21 -9.14
C GLU A 41 -8.16 7.15 -9.78
N GLY A 42 -7.76 6.73 -10.98
CA GLY A 42 -6.74 7.34 -11.80
C GLY A 42 -6.42 6.59 -13.09
N ASN A 43 -6.94 5.39 -13.36
CA ASN A 43 -6.62 4.69 -14.60
C ASN A 43 -7.76 3.76 -15.08
N ASP A 44 -7.82 3.58 -16.39
CA ASP A 44 -8.92 3.00 -17.20
C ASP A 44 -8.89 1.46 -17.18
N SER A 45 -8.89 0.83 -16.00
CA SER A 45 -9.03 -0.63 -15.89
C SER A 45 -10.51 -1.05 -15.94
N ALA A 46 -10.79 -2.18 -16.59
CA ALA A 46 -12.13 -2.70 -16.89
C ALA A 46 -12.75 -3.57 -15.79
N SER A 47 -12.22 -3.54 -14.57
CA SER A 47 -12.82 -4.16 -13.38
C SER A 47 -13.59 -3.12 -12.56
N ASP A 48 -14.83 -3.43 -12.21
CA ASP A 48 -15.69 -2.54 -11.42
C ASP A 48 -15.21 -2.35 -9.96
N GLU A 49 -14.25 -3.16 -9.48
CA GLU A 49 -13.78 -3.15 -8.09
C GLU A 49 -12.25 -3.25 -8.03
N PRO A 50 -11.54 -2.22 -7.50
CA PRO A 50 -10.09 -2.27 -7.35
C PRO A 50 -9.67 -3.40 -6.42
N VAL A 51 -8.68 -4.19 -6.83
CA VAL A 51 -8.14 -5.30 -6.02
C VAL A 51 -6.78 -4.92 -5.44
N MET A 52 -6.64 -5.07 -4.12
CA MET A 52 -5.36 -4.95 -3.43
C MET A 52 -4.70 -6.32 -3.33
N GLU A 53 -3.46 -6.44 -3.78
CA GLU A 53 -2.68 -7.67 -3.63
C GLU A 53 -1.69 -7.57 -2.45
N LEU A 54 -1.69 -8.61 -1.60
CA LEU A 54 -0.73 -8.76 -0.52
C LEU A 54 0.53 -9.48 -1.04
N LEU A 55 1.65 -8.78 -1.06
CA LEU A 55 2.94 -9.32 -1.46
C LEU A 55 3.73 -9.78 -0.23
N PHE A 56 4.16 -11.04 -0.23
CA PHE A 56 5.01 -11.59 0.83
C PHE A 56 6.47 -11.64 0.41
N HIS A 57 7.32 -10.90 1.12
CA HIS A 57 8.76 -10.85 0.86
C HIS A 57 9.51 -11.63 1.93
N ARG A 58 10.29 -12.64 1.50
CA ARG A 58 11.12 -13.46 2.39
C ARG A 58 12.56 -12.98 2.36
N PHE A 59 13.07 -12.58 3.51
CA PHE A 59 14.45 -12.11 3.66
C PHE A 59 15.35 -13.20 4.20
N ARG A 60 16.52 -13.33 3.60
CA ARG A 60 17.58 -14.19 4.12
C ARG A 60 18.18 -13.53 5.37
N LYS A 61 18.73 -14.36 6.25
CA LYS A 61 19.48 -13.87 7.39
C LYS A 61 20.65 -13.01 6.91
N VAL A 62 20.76 -11.80 7.45
CA VAL A 62 21.87 -10.88 7.16
C VAL A 62 23.06 -11.15 8.08
N ARG A 63 22.79 -11.72 9.26
CA ARG A 63 23.79 -12.16 10.24
C ARG A 63 23.75 -13.66 10.44
N GLU A 64 24.84 -14.23 10.89
CA GLU A 64 25.01 -15.68 11.05
C GLU A 64 24.03 -16.27 12.08
N ASP A 65 23.75 -15.51 13.15
CA ASP A 65 22.79 -15.74 14.23
C ASP A 65 21.36 -15.23 13.92
N GLY A 66 21.19 -14.48 12.83
CA GLY A 66 19.91 -13.93 12.43
C GLY A 66 18.92 -15.03 12.00
N LYS A 67 17.68 -14.92 12.45
CA LYS A 67 16.58 -15.74 11.91
C LYS A 67 16.10 -15.13 10.59
N PRO A 68 15.81 -15.94 9.56
CA PRO A 68 15.09 -15.43 8.40
C PRO A 68 13.74 -14.90 8.86
N TYR A 69 13.30 -13.82 8.24
CA TYR A 69 12.00 -13.21 8.53
C TYR A 69 11.31 -12.88 7.21
N GLY A 70 9.99 -12.77 7.27
CA GLY A 70 9.16 -12.33 6.16
C GLY A 70 8.40 -11.08 6.55
N ILE A 71 8.13 -10.23 5.57
CA ILE A 71 7.22 -9.10 5.72
C ILE A 71 6.16 -9.16 4.63
N SER A 72 4.93 -8.87 5.03
CA SER A 72 3.81 -8.73 4.11
C SER A 72 3.62 -7.24 3.81
N THR A 73 3.55 -6.91 2.53
CA THR A 73 3.44 -5.53 2.04
C THR A 73 2.33 -5.42 1.02
N TYR A 74 1.66 -4.29 1.01
CA TYR A 74 0.90 -3.82 -0.14
C TYR A 74 1.83 -3.01 -1.03
N ALA A 75 1.54 -2.91 -2.33
CA ALA A 75 2.32 -2.10 -3.24
C ALA A 75 1.45 -1.14 -4.03
N MET A 76 2.03 0.03 -4.34
CA MET A 76 1.46 1.04 -5.21
C MET A 76 2.54 1.58 -6.14
N PHE A 77 2.16 2.19 -7.26
CA PHE A 77 3.10 2.75 -8.21
C PHE A 77 2.73 4.16 -8.64
N CYS A 78 3.73 4.97 -8.98
CA CYS A 78 3.53 6.32 -9.49
C CYS A 78 3.34 6.29 -11.01
N HIS A 79 2.19 6.77 -11.50
CA HIS A 79 1.91 6.85 -12.95
C HIS A 79 2.87 7.79 -13.71
N ASN A 80 3.52 8.74 -13.02
CA ASN A 80 4.40 9.70 -13.67
C ASN A 80 5.79 9.12 -14.00
N CYS A 81 6.28 8.17 -13.20
CA CYS A 81 7.67 7.70 -13.32
C CYS A 81 7.86 6.19 -13.12
N GLY A 82 6.79 5.45 -12.82
CA GLY A 82 6.84 4.00 -12.59
C GLY A 82 7.45 3.59 -11.25
N HIS A 83 7.78 4.52 -10.36
CA HIS A 83 8.31 4.18 -9.03
C HIS A 83 7.29 3.36 -8.24
N VAL A 84 7.72 2.22 -7.70
CA VAL A 84 6.91 1.33 -6.86
C VAL A 84 7.25 1.56 -5.39
N GLU A 85 6.24 1.82 -4.58
CA GLU A 85 6.35 1.94 -3.12
C GLU A 85 5.68 0.73 -2.46
N HIS A 86 6.41 0.08 -1.55
CA HIS A 86 5.89 -1.00 -0.72
C HIS A 86 5.49 -0.46 0.66
N ILE A 87 4.26 -0.73 1.06
CA ILE A 87 3.67 -0.30 2.34
C ILE A 87 3.49 -1.53 3.22
N TYR A 88 4.07 -1.49 4.43
CA TYR A 88 4.00 -2.60 5.37
C TYR A 88 2.57 -2.80 5.89
N GLN A 89 2.07 -4.02 5.84
CA GLN A 89 0.72 -4.36 6.35
C GLN A 89 0.53 -3.91 7.82
N PRO A 90 1.48 -4.10 8.75
CA PRO A 90 1.33 -3.63 10.12
C PRO A 90 1.12 -2.12 10.24
N VAL A 91 1.73 -1.31 9.37
CA VAL A 91 1.58 0.15 9.39
C VAL A 91 0.15 0.55 9.01
N VAL A 92 -0.43 -0.13 8.02
CA VAL A 92 -1.82 0.09 7.63
C VAL A 92 -2.77 -0.32 8.76
N ALA A 93 -2.56 -1.50 9.35
CA ALA A 93 -3.38 -2.01 10.45
C ALA A 93 -3.33 -1.09 11.69
N GLU A 94 -2.14 -0.58 12.05
CA GLU A 94 -1.97 0.37 13.15
C GLU A 94 -2.72 1.68 12.87
N TRP A 95 -2.59 2.22 11.65
CA TRP A 95 -3.31 3.43 11.26
C TRP A 95 -4.83 3.23 11.31
N LEU A 96 -5.34 2.09 10.83
CA LEU A 96 -6.76 1.76 10.86
C LEU A 96 -7.30 1.63 12.29
N SER A 97 -6.52 1.04 13.20
CA SER A 97 -6.87 0.96 14.62
C SER A 97 -6.93 2.34 15.28
N ALA A 98 -6.07 3.28 14.88
CA ALA A 98 -6.08 4.66 15.37
C ALA A 98 -7.18 5.52 14.71
N ASN A 99 -7.66 5.13 13.53
CA ASN A 99 -8.64 5.86 12.73
C ASN A 99 -9.83 4.94 12.37
N PRO A 100 -10.62 4.51 13.37
CA PRO A 100 -11.75 3.62 13.13
C PRO A 100 -12.79 4.27 12.22
N ALA A 101 -13.43 3.46 11.36
CA ALA A 101 -14.52 3.95 10.53
C ALA A 101 -15.65 4.49 11.42
N LYS A 102 -16.18 5.68 11.09
CA LYS A 102 -17.39 6.18 11.74
C LYS A 102 -18.52 5.23 11.38
N ARG A 103 -19.19 4.65 12.38
CA ARG A 103 -20.43 3.90 12.14
C ARG A 103 -21.45 4.88 11.55
N ALA A 104 -21.92 4.58 10.35
CA ALA A 104 -23.06 5.24 9.73
C ALA A 104 -24.34 4.93 10.50
#